data_AF-A0A819KXA5-F1
#
_entry.id   AF-A0A819KXA5-F1
#
_cell.length_a   1.000
_cell.length_b   1.000
_cell.length_c   1.000
_cell.angle_alpha   90.00
_cell.angle_beta   90.00
_cell.angle_gamma   90.00
#
_symmetry.space_group_name_H-M   'P 1'
#
loop_
_entity.id
_entity.type
_entity.pdbx_description
1 polymer ?
#
loop_
_entity_poly.entity_id
_entity_poly.type
_entity_poly.pdbx_seq_one_letter_code
_entity_poly.pdbx_strand_id
1 'polypeptide(L)'
;MTTKYPVFSFYLPKVNLLNAVFHHLWLENCDFTSANLESSNFDRSVIAKSYFNNANLQSASFNDSRLVKVNFNGAFMQESRLTTKWSFSTVDFTSANLTNATVGSIYQLLDAFSIDSTVFPNGRQEDGTGNKSETLHFKTITTGVTPFPGTVKRIFAENIAKVDPNGDGMIIK
;
A
#
# COMPACT_ATOMS: atom_id res chain seq x y z
N MET A 1 -3.62 10.05 26.20
CA MET A 1 -3.76 11.23 25.31
C MET A 1 -5.17 11.23 24.79
N THR A 2 -5.98 12.22 25.17
CA THR A 2 -7.34 12.41 24.63
C THR A 2 -7.23 13.04 23.24
N THR A 3 -7.91 12.44 22.27
CA THR A 3 -7.92 12.91 20.89
C THR A 3 -8.83 14.14 20.78
N LYS A 4 -8.47 15.11 19.95
CA LYS A 4 -9.28 16.33 19.71
C LYS A 4 -10.62 16.01 19.00
N TYR A 5 -10.73 14.84 18.39
CA TYR A 5 -11.89 14.39 17.63
C TYR A 5 -12.40 13.06 18.18
N PRO A 6 -13.72 12.80 18.10
CA PRO A 6 -14.29 11.52 18.49
C PRO A 6 -13.67 10.37 17.69
N VAL A 7 -13.39 9.27 18.39
CA VAL A 7 -12.96 8.01 17.79
C VAL A 7 -14.21 7.18 17.54
N PHE A 8 -14.37 6.70 16.31
CA PHE A 8 -15.48 5.84 15.90
C PHE A 8 -14.99 4.41 15.70
N SER A 9 -15.84 3.47 16.12
CA SER A 9 -15.70 2.05 15.83
C SER A 9 -17.00 1.58 15.20
N PHE A 10 -16.90 0.95 14.04
CA PHE A 10 -18.05 0.48 13.27
C PHE A 10 -17.94 -1.02 13.03
N TYR A 11 -19.05 -1.74 13.15
CA TYR A 11 -19.16 -3.13 12.71
C TYR A 11 -20.15 -3.18 11.55
N LEU A 12 -19.62 -3.13 10.33
CA LEU A 12 -20.36 -3.00 9.08
C LEU A 12 -19.85 -4.01 8.03
N PRO A 13 -19.79 -5.32 8.32
CA PRO A 13 -19.42 -6.30 7.29
C PRO A 13 -20.56 -6.52 6.29
N LYS A 14 -20.21 -6.73 5.02
CA LYS A 14 -21.15 -7.11 3.93
C LYS A 14 -22.29 -6.12 3.65
N VAL A 15 -22.21 -4.90 4.16
CA VAL A 15 -23.23 -3.87 3.91
C VAL A 15 -22.96 -3.12 2.60
N ASN A 16 -23.99 -2.47 2.07
CA ASN A 16 -23.84 -1.54 0.95
C ASN A 16 -23.69 -0.10 1.45
N LEU A 17 -22.52 0.48 1.21
CA LEU A 17 -22.10 1.83 1.56
C LEU A 17 -21.53 2.56 0.33
N LEU A 18 -22.08 2.25 -0.86
CA LEU A 18 -21.77 2.95 -2.10
C LEU A 18 -21.85 4.47 -1.90
N ASN A 19 -20.81 5.21 -2.31
CA ASN A 19 -20.69 6.67 -2.15
C ASN A 19 -20.70 7.16 -0.69
N ALA A 20 -20.48 6.30 0.31
CA ALA A 20 -20.48 6.72 1.70
C ALA A 20 -19.35 7.72 2.01
N VAL A 21 -19.61 8.59 2.99
CA VAL A 21 -18.73 9.69 3.33
C VAL A 21 -18.17 9.50 4.75
N PHE A 22 -16.86 9.30 4.83
CA PHE A 22 -16.07 9.07 6.04
C PHE A 22 -14.87 10.04 6.16
N HIS A 23 -14.93 11.22 5.51
CA HIS A 23 -13.83 12.18 5.52
C HIS A 23 -13.62 12.79 6.90
N HIS A 24 -12.37 13.14 7.24
CA HIS A 24 -12.00 13.79 8.49
C HIS A 24 -12.37 13.01 9.79
N LEU A 25 -12.57 11.69 9.69
CA LEU A 25 -12.90 10.85 10.84
C LEU A 25 -11.66 10.23 11.47
N TRP A 26 -11.76 9.93 12.77
CA TRP A 26 -10.88 8.96 13.42
C TRP A 26 -11.62 7.64 13.53
N LEU A 27 -11.25 6.68 12.69
CA LEU A 27 -11.79 5.32 12.66
C LEU A 27 -10.80 4.38 13.33
N GLU A 28 -11.19 3.73 14.42
CA GLU A 28 -10.36 2.73 15.09
C GLU A 28 -11.16 1.46 15.37
N ASN A 29 -10.57 0.30 15.07
CA ASN A 29 -11.20 -1.01 15.21
C ASN A 29 -12.52 -1.15 14.40
N CYS A 30 -12.58 -0.55 13.21
CA CYS A 30 -13.71 -0.74 12.32
C CYS A 30 -13.59 -2.05 11.54
N ASP A 31 -14.73 -2.68 11.27
CA ASP A 31 -14.86 -3.84 10.39
C ASP A 31 -15.78 -3.50 9.22
N PHE A 32 -15.19 -3.42 8.03
CA PHE A 32 -15.84 -3.24 6.73
C PHE A 32 -15.64 -4.45 5.83
N THR A 33 -15.37 -5.63 6.41
CA THR A 33 -15.09 -6.86 5.66
C THR A 33 -16.20 -7.15 4.66
N SER A 34 -15.82 -7.29 3.38
CA SER A 34 -16.72 -7.56 2.26
C SER A 34 -17.83 -6.51 2.06
N ALA A 35 -17.71 -5.32 2.64
CA ALA A 35 -18.64 -4.23 2.39
C ALA A 35 -18.48 -3.68 0.96
N ASN A 36 -19.57 -3.17 0.39
CA ASN A 36 -19.49 -2.36 -0.81
C ASN A 36 -19.24 -0.90 -0.42
N LEU A 37 -18.03 -0.41 -0.65
CA LEU A 37 -17.55 0.94 -0.37
C LEU A 37 -17.07 1.63 -1.66
N GLU A 38 -17.59 1.19 -2.81
CA GLU A 38 -17.28 1.80 -4.10
C GLU A 38 -17.56 3.31 -4.06
N SER A 39 -16.61 4.09 -4.60
CA SER A 39 -16.65 5.55 -4.66
C SER A 39 -16.83 6.24 -3.29
N SER A 40 -16.52 5.56 -2.18
CA SER A 40 -16.57 6.15 -0.85
C SER A 40 -15.40 7.11 -0.60
N ASN A 41 -15.60 8.06 0.31
CA ASN A 41 -14.62 9.10 0.63
C ASN A 41 -14.12 8.96 2.07
N PHE A 42 -12.87 8.54 2.25
CA PHE A 42 -12.14 8.48 3.51
C PHE A 42 -11.09 9.58 3.67
N ASP A 43 -11.09 10.62 2.82
CA ASP A 43 -10.04 11.62 2.78
C ASP A 43 -9.77 12.28 4.14
N ARG A 44 -8.48 12.51 4.43
CA ARG A 44 -7.97 13.17 5.64
C ARG A 44 -8.40 12.51 6.94
N SER A 45 -8.73 11.22 6.89
CA SER A 45 -9.08 10.43 8.07
C SER A 45 -7.86 9.75 8.70
N VAL A 46 -7.98 9.42 9.98
CA VAL A 46 -7.07 8.48 10.66
C VAL A 46 -7.79 7.16 10.73
N ILE A 47 -7.24 6.13 10.10
CA ILE A 47 -7.81 4.78 10.10
C ILE A 47 -6.81 3.85 10.76
N ALA A 48 -7.17 3.30 11.91
CA ALA A 48 -6.30 2.47 12.73
C ALA A 48 -6.93 1.10 13.01
N LYS A 49 -6.13 0.03 12.92
CA LYS A 49 -6.52 -1.34 13.33
C LYS A 49 -7.86 -1.79 12.73
N SER A 50 -8.11 -1.44 11.47
CA SER A 50 -9.41 -1.64 10.83
C SER A 50 -9.31 -2.61 9.65
N TYR A 51 -10.41 -3.29 9.37
CA TYR A 51 -10.51 -4.39 8.41
C TYR A 51 -11.35 -3.99 7.20
N PHE A 52 -10.78 -4.14 6.01
CA PHE A 52 -11.40 -3.96 4.69
C PHE A 52 -11.23 -5.22 3.83
N ASN A 53 -11.08 -6.38 4.48
CA ASN A 53 -10.84 -7.65 3.82
C ASN A 53 -11.92 -7.94 2.77
N ASN A 54 -11.52 -8.19 1.52
CA ASN A 54 -12.42 -8.42 0.38
C ASN A 54 -13.48 -7.33 0.15
N ALA A 55 -13.30 -6.11 0.68
CA ALA A 55 -14.22 -5.01 0.45
C ALA A 55 -14.12 -4.51 -0.99
N ASN A 56 -15.25 -4.05 -1.56
CA ASN A 56 -15.22 -3.29 -2.80
C ASN A 56 -14.90 -1.83 -2.48
N LEU A 57 -13.71 -1.38 -2.86
CA LEU A 57 -13.18 -0.03 -2.70
C LEU A 57 -12.85 0.60 -4.05
N GLN A 58 -13.45 0.11 -5.14
CA GLN A 58 -13.24 0.67 -6.47
C GLN A 58 -13.57 2.18 -6.45
N SER A 59 -12.68 3.00 -7.01
CA SER A 59 -12.78 4.47 -7.01
C SER A 59 -12.87 5.13 -5.62
N ALA A 60 -12.62 4.41 -4.52
CA ALA A 60 -12.62 5.01 -3.19
C ALA A 60 -11.42 5.96 -3.00
N SER A 61 -11.60 7.01 -2.18
CA SER A 61 -10.57 8.01 -1.93
C SER A 61 -10.07 7.96 -0.49
N PHE A 62 -8.76 7.88 -0.31
CA PHE A 62 -8.03 7.89 0.97
C PHE A 62 -6.95 8.99 0.98
N ASN A 63 -7.13 10.08 0.23
CA ASN A 63 -6.12 11.12 0.11
C ASN A 63 -5.82 11.75 1.47
N ASP A 64 -4.54 12.01 1.73
CA ASP A 64 -4.03 12.55 2.99
C ASP A 64 -4.45 11.76 4.25
N SER A 65 -4.93 10.52 4.08
CA SER A 65 -5.36 9.68 5.19
C SER A 65 -4.17 8.97 5.81
N ARG A 66 -4.21 8.81 7.12
CA ARG A 66 -3.21 8.05 7.88
C ARG A 66 -3.74 6.64 8.13
N LEU A 67 -3.14 5.66 7.48
CA LEU A 67 -3.49 4.25 7.61
C LEU A 67 -2.49 3.57 8.56
N VAL A 68 -2.95 3.01 9.68
CA VAL A 68 -2.11 2.36 10.69
C VAL A 68 -2.67 0.98 11.03
N LYS A 69 -1.94 -0.09 10.74
CA LYS A 69 -2.44 -1.47 10.98
C LYS A 69 -3.78 -1.73 10.29
N VAL A 70 -3.91 -1.29 9.04
CA VAL A 70 -5.13 -1.48 8.23
C VAL A 70 -4.96 -2.71 7.35
N ASN A 71 -6.00 -3.52 7.25
CA ASN A 71 -6.00 -4.72 6.45
C ASN A 71 -6.89 -4.56 5.20
N PHE A 72 -6.27 -4.51 4.02
CA PHE A 72 -6.92 -4.51 2.71
C PHE A 72 -6.77 -5.85 1.99
N ASN A 73 -6.53 -6.95 2.71
CA ASN A 73 -6.30 -8.25 2.09
C ASN A 73 -7.49 -8.63 1.18
N GLY A 74 -7.18 -8.92 -0.09
CA GLY A 74 -8.18 -9.25 -1.12
C GLY A 74 -9.11 -8.10 -1.53
N ALA A 75 -8.88 -6.87 -1.08
CA ALA A 75 -9.76 -5.75 -1.41
C ALA A 75 -9.69 -5.36 -2.90
N PHE A 76 -10.84 -4.97 -3.46
CA PHE A 76 -10.94 -4.44 -4.82
C PHE A 76 -10.70 -2.93 -4.77
N MET A 77 -9.51 -2.47 -5.11
CA MET A 77 -9.08 -1.07 -4.93
C MET A 77 -8.76 -0.38 -6.26
N GLN A 78 -9.35 -0.86 -7.36
CA GLN A 78 -9.10 -0.31 -8.69
C GLN A 78 -9.51 1.16 -8.72
N GLU A 79 -8.69 1.99 -9.37
CA GLU A 79 -8.94 3.43 -9.51
C GLU A 79 -9.03 4.21 -8.18
N SER A 80 -8.71 3.56 -7.04
CA SER A 80 -8.70 4.22 -5.75
C SER A 80 -7.58 5.26 -5.64
N ARG A 81 -7.72 6.20 -4.71
CA ARG A 81 -6.75 7.29 -4.52
C ARG A 81 -6.12 7.17 -3.13
N LEU A 82 -4.82 6.92 -3.09
CA LEU A 82 -4.02 6.68 -1.88
C LEU A 82 -2.85 7.70 -1.79
N THR A 83 -3.03 8.91 -2.31
CA THR A 83 -2.00 9.95 -2.27
C THR A 83 -1.89 10.51 -0.86
N THR A 84 -0.80 10.22 -0.17
CA THR A 84 -0.61 10.62 1.23
C THR A 84 0.88 10.78 1.53
N LYS A 85 1.21 11.54 2.58
CA LYS A 85 2.59 11.65 3.10
C LYS A 85 2.94 10.56 4.11
N TRP A 86 1.97 9.77 4.56
CA TRP A 86 2.16 8.75 5.59
C TRP A 86 2.74 7.46 4.98
N SER A 87 3.50 6.70 5.77
CA SER A 87 4.06 5.40 5.37
C SER A 87 2.97 4.31 5.41
N PHE A 88 3.14 3.27 4.59
CA PHE A 88 2.31 2.07 4.59
C PHE A 88 2.92 0.88 5.34
N SER A 89 4.01 1.06 6.09
CA SER A 89 4.73 0.01 6.87
C SER A 89 3.93 -0.87 7.81
N THR A 90 2.65 -0.54 8.04
CA THR A 90 1.73 -1.35 8.85
C THR A 90 0.46 -1.74 8.09
N VAL A 91 0.39 -1.48 6.79
CA VAL A 91 -0.78 -1.72 5.94
C VAL A 91 -0.58 -3.00 5.16
N ASP A 92 -1.56 -3.89 5.23
CA ASP A 92 -1.57 -5.15 4.51
C ASP A 92 -2.38 -4.98 3.21
N PHE A 93 -1.71 -5.09 2.06
CA PHE A 93 -2.32 -5.08 0.73
C PHE A 93 -2.36 -6.47 0.09
N THR A 94 -2.06 -7.55 0.82
CA THR A 94 -1.98 -8.92 0.29
C THR A 94 -3.18 -9.24 -0.60
N SER A 95 -2.97 -9.66 -1.85
CA SER A 95 -4.01 -9.98 -2.83
C SER A 95 -4.98 -8.83 -3.17
N ALA A 96 -4.69 -7.59 -2.75
CA ALA A 96 -5.48 -6.43 -3.15
C ALA A 96 -5.25 -6.12 -4.63
N ASN A 97 -6.27 -5.56 -5.28
CA ASN A 97 -6.16 -5.12 -6.66
C ASN A 97 -6.13 -3.60 -6.74
N LEU A 98 -4.95 -3.02 -6.95
CA LEU A 98 -4.72 -1.58 -7.07
C LEU A 98 -4.67 -1.11 -8.53
N THR A 99 -5.15 -1.89 -9.52
CA THR A 99 -5.08 -1.48 -10.94
C THR A 99 -5.61 -0.06 -11.14
N ASN A 100 -4.84 0.80 -11.81
CA ASN A 100 -5.13 2.22 -12.03
C ASN A 100 -5.28 3.09 -10.77
N ALA A 101 -5.01 2.55 -9.58
CA ALA A 101 -5.01 3.35 -8.36
C ALA A 101 -3.89 4.40 -8.40
N THR A 102 -4.19 5.59 -7.88
CA THR A 102 -3.18 6.64 -7.74
C THR A 102 -2.52 6.54 -6.37
N VAL A 103 -1.21 6.29 -6.33
CA VAL A 103 -0.39 6.32 -5.11
C VAL A 103 0.56 7.51 -5.18
N GLY A 104 0.94 8.09 -4.02
CA GLY A 104 1.87 9.23 -4.00
C GLY A 104 3.25 8.87 -4.54
N SER A 105 3.76 7.71 -4.13
CA SER A 105 4.99 7.12 -4.65
C SER A 105 4.89 5.61 -4.60
N ILE A 106 5.38 4.93 -5.63
CA ILE A 106 5.44 3.47 -5.65
C ILE A 106 6.28 2.91 -4.49
N TYR A 107 7.27 3.67 -4.01
CA TYR A 107 8.07 3.29 -2.85
C TYR A 107 7.27 3.21 -1.55
N GLN A 108 6.15 3.93 -1.43
CA GLN A 108 5.27 3.79 -0.28
C GLN A 108 4.58 2.43 -0.26
N LEU A 109 4.17 1.93 -1.44
CA LEU A 109 3.56 0.62 -1.56
C LEU A 109 4.57 -0.50 -1.30
N LEU A 110 5.82 -0.34 -1.75
CA LEU A 110 6.91 -1.28 -1.46
C LEU A 110 7.34 -1.29 0.02
N ASP A 111 7.02 -0.23 0.76
CA ASP A 111 7.20 -0.17 2.22
C ASP A 111 6.03 -0.81 2.98
N ALA A 112 5.01 -1.35 2.30
CA ALA A 112 3.85 -1.91 2.98
C ALA A 112 4.20 -3.11 3.88
N PHE A 113 3.34 -3.40 4.88
CA PHE A 113 3.52 -4.57 5.75
C PHE A 113 3.52 -5.88 4.96
N SER A 114 2.63 -5.98 3.98
CA SER A 114 2.59 -7.08 3.03
C SER A 114 2.01 -6.61 1.70
N ILE A 115 2.59 -7.11 0.61
CA ILE A 115 2.14 -6.90 -0.78
C ILE A 115 2.04 -8.22 -1.55
N ASP A 116 2.08 -9.36 -0.86
CA ASP A 116 2.05 -10.67 -1.51
C ASP A 116 0.83 -10.80 -2.44
N SER A 117 1.02 -11.22 -3.69
CA SER A 117 -0.04 -11.36 -4.69
C SER A 117 -0.83 -10.06 -5.01
N THR A 118 -0.35 -8.89 -4.61
CA THR A 118 -1.00 -7.61 -4.92
C THR A 118 -0.89 -7.32 -6.42
N VAL A 119 -1.98 -6.85 -7.02
CA VAL A 119 -1.94 -6.25 -8.36
C VAL A 119 -1.63 -4.77 -8.22
N PHE A 120 -0.51 -4.32 -8.77
CA PHE A 120 -0.02 -2.94 -8.68
C PHE A 120 -0.86 -1.97 -9.52
N PRO A 121 -0.70 -0.64 -9.32
CA PRO A 121 -1.30 0.40 -10.15
C PRO A 121 -1.18 0.24 -11.65
N ASN A 122 -0.09 -0.36 -12.13
CA ASN A 122 0.13 -0.61 -13.56
C ASN A 122 -0.52 -1.92 -14.07
N GLY A 123 -1.32 -2.60 -13.24
CA GLY A 123 -1.99 -3.86 -13.56
C GLY A 123 -1.12 -5.11 -13.48
N ARG A 124 0.16 -4.99 -13.10
CA ARG A 124 1.04 -6.16 -12.92
C ARG A 124 0.88 -6.75 -11.54
N GLN A 125 0.92 -8.07 -11.44
CA GLN A 125 0.99 -8.78 -10.18
C GLN A 125 2.42 -9.28 -9.98
N GLU A 126 2.98 -9.13 -8.77
CA GLU A 126 4.19 -9.86 -8.42
C GLU A 126 3.81 -11.34 -8.27
N ASP A 127 4.41 -12.20 -9.10
CA ASP A 127 4.19 -13.63 -9.01
C ASP A 127 4.79 -14.10 -7.68
N GLY A 128 3.98 -14.72 -6.83
CA GLY A 128 4.38 -15.16 -5.48
C GLY A 128 5.50 -16.22 -5.42
N THR A 129 6.39 -16.30 -6.42
CA THR A 129 7.55 -17.18 -6.51
C THR A 129 8.75 -16.65 -5.70
N GLY A 130 8.68 -15.43 -5.16
CA GLY A 130 9.80 -14.83 -4.43
C GLY A 130 11.02 -14.53 -5.31
N ASN A 131 10.88 -14.64 -6.64
CA ASN A 131 11.87 -14.11 -7.57
C ASN A 131 11.78 -12.59 -7.57
N LYS A 132 12.55 -11.97 -6.67
CA LYS A 132 12.90 -10.55 -6.68
C LYS A 132 13.78 -10.16 -7.88
N SER A 133 13.71 -10.92 -8.96
CA SER A 133 14.59 -10.92 -10.13
C SER A 133 13.76 -10.90 -11.40
N GLU A 134 12.97 -9.86 -11.55
CA GLU A 134 12.87 -9.12 -12.79
C GLU A 134 12.43 -7.72 -12.40
N THR A 135 13.42 -6.94 -11.97
CA THR A 135 13.51 -5.49 -12.17
C THR A 135 12.16 -4.86 -12.46
N LEU A 136 11.49 -4.31 -11.43
CA LEU A 136 10.71 -3.09 -11.65
C LEU A 136 11.61 -2.22 -12.52
N HIS A 137 11.26 -2.08 -13.81
CA HIS A 137 12.00 -1.31 -14.80
C HIS A 137 11.87 0.17 -14.41
N PHE A 138 12.46 0.55 -13.29
CA PHE A 138 12.94 1.88 -13.06
C PHE A 138 14.11 2.01 -14.03
N LYS A 139 13.83 2.54 -15.22
CA LYS A 139 14.88 3.13 -16.03
C LYS A 139 15.50 4.21 -15.14
N THR A 140 16.60 3.87 -14.47
CA THR A 140 17.39 4.79 -13.67
C THR A 140 17.71 5.96 -14.57
N ILE A 141 17.03 7.08 -14.39
CA ILE A 141 17.56 8.35 -14.89
C ILE A 141 18.74 8.62 -13.98
N THR A 142 19.93 8.37 -14.52
CA THR A 142 21.22 8.55 -13.90
C THR A 142 21.40 10.03 -13.55
N THR A 143 20.93 10.44 -12.38
CA THR A 143 21.36 11.70 -11.75
C THR A 143 21.54 11.46 -10.26
N GLY A 144 22.68 10.88 -9.89
CA GLY A 144 23.52 11.32 -8.77
C GLY A 144 22.96 11.49 -7.34
N VAL A 145 21.77 11.01 -7.00
CA VAL A 145 21.24 11.10 -5.63
C VAL A 145 20.99 9.70 -5.10
N THR A 146 21.79 9.27 -4.12
CA THR A 146 21.59 8.00 -3.39
C THR A 146 20.33 8.10 -2.52
N PRO A 147 19.25 7.36 -2.80
CA PRO A 147 18.00 7.48 -2.07
C PRO A 147 17.90 6.32 -1.08
N PHE A 148 18.65 6.35 0.02
CA PHE A 148 18.50 5.32 1.06
C PHE A 148 18.41 5.90 2.46
N PRO A 149 17.19 6.02 3.01
CA PRO A 149 16.95 5.99 4.45
C PRO A 149 16.54 4.57 4.90
N GLY A 150 17.35 3.98 5.77
CA GLY A 150 16.88 3.15 6.89
C GLY A 150 16.62 1.66 6.67
N THR A 151 15.62 1.27 5.88
CA THR A 151 15.00 -0.08 6.04
C THR A 151 15.15 -1.00 4.82
N VAL A 152 15.32 -0.42 3.63
CA VAL A 152 15.47 -1.18 2.37
C VAL A 152 16.84 -1.92 2.27
N LYS A 153 17.78 -1.61 3.18
CA LYS A 153 19.10 -2.27 3.25
C LYS A 153 19.02 -3.80 3.42
N ARG A 154 17.99 -4.35 4.04
CA ARG A 154 18.02 -5.76 4.47
C ARG A 154 17.64 -6.77 3.38
N ILE A 155 17.04 -6.32 2.28
CA ILE A 155 16.66 -7.22 1.17
C ILE A 155 17.53 -6.98 -0.08
N PHE A 156 18.07 -5.77 -0.26
CA PHE A 156 18.89 -5.44 -1.43
C PHE A 156 20.40 -5.65 -1.22
N ALA A 157 20.92 -5.51 0.02
CA ALA A 157 22.37 -5.63 0.25
C ALA A 157 22.89 -7.07 0.37
N GLU A 158 22.02 -8.05 0.67
CA GLU A 158 22.47 -9.43 0.95
C GLU A 158 22.68 -10.27 -0.32
N ASN A 159 22.22 -9.82 -1.50
CA ASN A 159 22.32 -10.60 -2.75
C ASN A 159 23.08 -9.91 -3.91
N ILE A 160 23.67 -8.71 -3.73
CA ILE A 160 24.41 -8.04 -4.81
C ILE A 160 25.64 -7.30 -4.28
N ALA A 161 26.67 -8.04 -3.85
CA ALA A 161 28.06 -7.54 -3.86
C ALA A 161 29.05 -8.66 -3.49
N LYS A 162 29.58 -9.35 -4.50
CA LYS A 162 31.02 -9.55 -4.54
C LYS A 162 31.52 -8.75 -5.73
N VAL A 163 32.08 -7.59 -5.45
CA VAL A 163 32.82 -6.79 -6.43
C VAL A 163 33.98 -7.67 -6.90
N ASP A 164 34.06 -7.94 -8.19
CA ASP A 164 35.29 -8.47 -8.79
C ASP A 164 36.40 -7.44 -8.53
N PRO A 165 37.52 -7.81 -7.88
CA PRO A 165 38.61 -6.88 -7.58
C PRO A 165 39.24 -6.23 -8.83
N ASN A 166 38.90 -6.67 -10.05
CA ASN A 166 39.45 -6.15 -11.31
C ASN A 166 38.50 -5.24 -12.11
N GLY A 167 37.26 -4.99 -11.65
CA GLY A 167 36.42 -3.89 -12.17
C GLY A 167 35.66 -4.13 -13.49
N ASP A 168 35.72 -5.30 -14.11
CA ASP A 168 35.07 -5.55 -15.41
C ASP A 168 33.88 -6.51 -15.31
N GLY A 169 32.68 -5.95 -15.07
CA GLY A 169 31.39 -6.61 -15.33
C GLY A 169 30.80 -7.48 -14.21
N MET A 170 29.50 -7.31 -13.95
CA MET A 170 28.73 -8.15 -13.02
C MET A 170 28.34 -9.48 -13.68
N ILE A 171 28.79 -10.60 -13.14
CA ILE A 171 28.29 -11.94 -13.48
C ILE A 171 27.09 -12.24 -12.57
N ILE A 172 25.92 -12.46 -13.18
CA ILE A 172 24.68 -12.86 -12.51
C ILE A 172 24.67 -14.39 -12.37
N LYS A 173 24.48 -14.90 -11.15
CA LYS A 173 23.98 -16.26 -10.91
C LYS A 173 22.77 -16.18 -10.00
#